data_AF-A0A7V8YJE6-F1
#
_entry.id   AF-A0A7V8YJE6-F1
#
_cell.length_a   1.000
_cell.length_b   1.000
_cell.length_c   1.000
_cell.angle_alpha   90.00
_cell.angle_beta   90.00
_cell.angle_gamma   90.00
#
_symmetry.space_group_name_H-M   'P 1'
#
loop_
_entity.id
_entity.type
_entity.pdbx_description
1 polymer ?
#
loop_
_entity_poly.entity_id
_entity_poly.type
_entity_poly.pdbx_seq_one_letter_code
_entity_poly.pdbx_strand_id
1 'polypeptide(L)'
;ATLPAGAPGGPPRVRVRGVVSQAGVLDLVAADAAGLGGRSTSELLGGSVAEQPQRYRLASPAAMLPLGVPVTCVHGTADRNVPLTQSVEFARAARAAGDPGELVTLAGVDHFALIDPETEAWRRCQDAVMRLLGH
;
A
#
# COMPACT_ATOMS: atom_id res chain seq x y z
N ALA A 1 -4.72 14.21 -9.11
CA ALA A 1 -5.09 15.51 -8.49
C ALA A 1 -4.44 15.57 -7.12
N THR A 2 -3.84 16.70 -6.74
CA THR A 2 -3.25 16.87 -5.40
C THR A 2 -4.31 17.33 -4.41
N LEU A 3 -4.09 17.05 -3.12
CA LEU A 3 -4.97 17.53 -2.05
C LEU A 3 -4.99 19.08 -2.03
N PRO A 4 -6.12 19.71 -1.63
CA PRO A 4 -6.20 21.16 -1.50
C PRO A 4 -5.12 21.74 -0.57
N ALA A 5 -4.72 22.99 -0.81
CA ALA A 5 -3.80 23.70 0.08
C ALA A 5 -4.39 23.77 1.51
N GLY A 6 -3.59 23.39 2.52
CA GLY A 6 -4.00 23.37 3.93
C GLY A 6 -4.69 22.08 4.39
N ALA A 7 -5.03 21.15 3.49
CA ALA A 7 -5.48 19.83 3.90
C ALA A 7 -4.32 19.04 4.59
N PRO A 8 -4.59 18.22 5.61
CA PRO A 8 -3.63 17.23 6.08
C PRO A 8 -3.16 16.38 4.89
N GLY A 9 -1.84 16.30 4.66
CA GLY A 9 -1.27 15.65 3.47
C GLY A 9 -1.07 16.57 2.24
N GLY A 10 -1.34 17.88 2.37
CA GLY A 10 -0.89 18.91 1.42
C GLY A 10 0.64 18.99 1.32
N PRO A 11 1.20 19.94 0.53
CA PRO A 11 2.61 19.92 0.13
C PRO A 11 3.56 19.70 1.34
N PRO A 12 4.28 18.56 1.38
CA PRO A 12 4.96 18.15 2.60
C PRO A 12 6.22 18.97 2.82
N ARG A 13 6.47 19.35 4.08
CA ARG A 13 7.74 20.01 4.48
C ARG A 13 8.93 19.06 4.44
N VAL A 14 8.69 17.76 4.59
CA VAL A 14 9.69 16.69 4.54
C VAL A 14 9.38 15.79 3.36
N ARG A 15 10.36 15.57 2.48
CA ARG A 15 10.20 14.63 1.36
C ARG A 15 10.43 13.21 1.85
N VAL A 16 9.50 12.32 1.50
CA VAL A 16 9.64 10.89 1.75
C VAL A 16 10.76 10.33 0.86
N ARG A 17 11.67 9.52 1.44
CA ARG A 17 12.78 8.88 0.71
C ARG A 17 12.35 7.59 -0.01
N GLY A 18 11.33 6.93 0.50
CA GLY A 18 10.72 5.71 0.00
C GLY A 18 9.66 5.20 0.98
N VAL A 19 8.94 4.15 0.60
CA VAL A 19 7.83 3.58 1.37
C VAL A 19 8.05 2.08 1.58
N VAL A 20 7.78 1.59 2.78
CA VAL A 20 7.61 0.15 3.06
C VAL A 20 6.13 -0.09 3.39
N SER A 21 5.44 -0.84 2.56
CA SER A 21 4.02 -1.19 2.75
C SER A 21 3.91 -2.59 3.33
N GLN A 22 3.40 -2.70 4.56
CA GLN A 22 3.18 -3.96 5.28
C GLN A 22 1.78 -4.49 4.98
N ALA A 23 1.66 -5.49 4.11
CA ALA A 23 0.40 -6.10 3.67
C ALA A 23 -0.74 -5.10 3.33
N GLY A 24 -0.38 -3.98 2.71
CA GLY A 24 -1.31 -2.88 2.49
C GLY A 24 -2.42 -3.19 1.48
N VAL A 25 -3.60 -2.60 1.70
CA VAL A 25 -4.65 -2.49 0.68
C VAL A 25 -4.27 -1.36 -0.28
N LEU A 26 -3.65 -1.72 -1.40
CA LEU A 26 -3.01 -0.76 -2.32
C LEU A 26 -3.86 -0.39 -3.53
N ASP A 27 -4.93 -1.15 -3.79
CA ASP A 27 -5.98 -0.79 -4.74
C ASP A 27 -7.34 -0.85 -4.04
N LEU A 28 -7.93 0.32 -3.77
CA LEU A 28 -9.23 0.42 -3.12
C LEU A 28 -10.39 0.09 -4.07
N VAL A 29 -10.21 0.24 -5.38
CA VAL A 29 -11.25 -0.15 -6.35
C VAL A 29 -11.36 -1.66 -6.39
N ALA A 30 -10.22 -2.36 -6.48
CA ALA A 30 -10.19 -3.81 -6.41
C ALA A 30 -10.68 -4.33 -5.05
N ALA A 31 -10.31 -3.67 -3.95
CA ALA A 31 -10.75 -4.04 -2.60
C ALA A 31 -12.27 -3.93 -2.41
N ASP A 32 -12.89 -2.85 -2.89
CA ASP A 32 -14.35 -2.67 -2.83
C ASP A 32 -15.08 -3.72 -3.70
N ALA A 33 -14.61 -3.94 -4.92
CA ALA A 33 -15.18 -4.95 -5.83
C ALA A 33 -15.10 -6.37 -5.25
N ALA A 34 -14.04 -6.67 -4.50
CA ALA A 34 -13.84 -7.97 -3.84
C ALA A 34 -14.55 -8.09 -2.48
N GLY A 35 -15.17 -7.04 -1.95
CA GLY A 35 -15.71 -7.03 -0.59
C GLY A 35 -14.65 -7.25 0.49
N LEU A 36 -13.43 -6.77 0.24
CA LEU A 36 -12.29 -6.97 1.15
C LEU A 36 -12.55 -6.27 2.49
N GLY A 37 -12.47 -7.04 3.58
CA GLY A 37 -12.86 -6.54 4.90
C GLY A 37 -14.36 -6.19 4.99
N GLY A 38 -15.20 -6.86 4.18
CA GLY A 38 -16.62 -6.57 4.07
C GLY A 38 -16.87 -5.26 3.33
N ARG A 39 -17.44 -4.27 4.03
CA ARG A 39 -17.71 -2.94 3.47
C ARG A 39 -16.71 -1.88 3.91
N SER A 40 -15.57 -2.28 4.50
CA SER A 40 -14.59 -1.35 5.07
C SER A 40 -14.17 -0.24 4.10
N THR A 41 -13.96 -0.57 2.83
CA THR A 41 -13.56 0.42 1.81
C THR A 41 -14.65 1.44 1.50
N SER A 42 -15.88 0.98 1.23
CA SER A 42 -17.00 1.88 0.94
C SER A 42 -17.49 2.63 2.17
N GLU A 43 -17.41 2.06 3.37
CA GLU A 43 -17.68 2.75 4.63
C GLU A 43 -16.64 3.85 4.89
N LEU A 44 -15.35 3.58 4.64
CA LEU A 44 -14.28 4.58 4.72
C LEU A 44 -14.47 5.71 3.72
N LEU A 45 -14.82 5.39 2.47
CA LEU A 45 -14.94 6.37 1.39
C LEU A 45 -16.34 7.01 1.29
N GLY A 46 -17.30 6.57 2.10
CA GLY A 46 -18.67 7.09 2.15
C GLY A 46 -19.53 6.73 0.94
N GLY A 47 -19.31 5.55 0.38
CA GLY A 47 -20.02 4.98 -0.77
C GLY A 47 -19.13 4.06 -1.60
N SER A 48 -19.75 3.26 -2.46
CA SER A 48 -19.07 2.40 -3.44
C SER A 48 -18.27 3.20 -4.46
N VAL A 49 -17.44 2.52 -5.25
CA VAL A 49 -16.71 3.15 -6.36
C VAL A 49 -17.62 3.85 -7.38
N ALA A 50 -18.83 3.33 -7.59
CA ALA A 50 -19.82 3.93 -8.50
C ALA A 50 -20.42 5.23 -7.94
N GLU A 51 -20.64 5.29 -6.62
CA GLU A 51 -21.23 6.44 -5.93
C GLU A 51 -20.19 7.54 -5.67
N GLN A 52 -18.94 7.16 -5.36
CA GLN A 52 -17.87 8.08 -4.94
C GLN A 52 -16.58 7.96 -5.79
N PRO A 53 -16.64 7.96 -7.13
CA PRO A 53 -15.48 7.62 -7.98
C PRO A 53 -14.27 8.55 -7.78
N GLN A 54 -14.50 9.81 -7.45
CA GLN A 54 -13.40 10.76 -7.19
C GLN A 54 -12.68 10.47 -5.88
N ARG A 55 -13.36 9.96 -4.85
CA ARG A 55 -12.73 9.61 -3.57
C ARG A 55 -11.82 8.40 -3.74
N TYR A 56 -12.25 7.40 -4.50
CA TYR A 56 -11.41 6.26 -4.86
C TYR A 56 -10.16 6.68 -5.64
N ARG A 57 -10.29 7.57 -6.63
CA ARG A 57 -9.14 8.12 -7.37
C ARG A 57 -8.16 8.90 -6.47
N LEU A 58 -8.68 9.58 -5.45
CA LEU A 58 -7.86 10.37 -4.52
C LEU A 58 -7.26 9.55 -3.38
N ALA A 59 -7.80 8.36 -3.09
CA ALA A 59 -7.39 7.56 -1.93
C ALA A 59 -6.68 6.25 -2.31
N SER A 60 -6.92 5.69 -3.50
CA SER A 60 -6.31 4.43 -3.94
C SER A 60 -4.84 4.63 -4.35
N PRO A 61 -3.85 4.02 -3.66
CA PRO A 61 -2.44 4.15 -4.05
C PRO A 61 -2.16 3.77 -5.50
N ALA A 62 -2.81 2.71 -6.01
CA ALA A 62 -2.68 2.28 -7.40
C ALA A 62 -3.12 3.36 -8.41
N ALA A 63 -4.10 4.20 -8.06
CA ALA A 63 -4.57 5.30 -8.90
C ALA A 63 -3.65 6.54 -8.86
N MET A 64 -2.68 6.57 -7.94
CA MET A 64 -1.74 7.69 -7.77
C MET A 64 -0.37 7.44 -8.40
N LEU A 65 -0.13 6.26 -8.96
CA LEU A 65 1.11 5.95 -9.65
C LEU A 65 1.29 6.86 -10.89
N PRO A 66 2.53 7.30 -11.21
CA PRO A 66 3.74 7.10 -10.41
C PRO A 66 3.83 8.01 -9.19
N LEU A 67 4.39 7.50 -8.09
CA LEU A 67 4.64 8.19 -6.83
C LEU A 67 5.96 8.94 -6.80
N GLY A 68 6.90 8.61 -7.68
CA GLY A 68 8.21 9.25 -7.80
C GLY A 68 9.20 8.90 -6.68
N VAL A 69 8.90 7.88 -5.88
CA VAL A 69 9.78 7.34 -4.82
C VAL A 69 9.77 5.82 -4.85
N PRO A 70 10.84 5.14 -4.39
CA PRO A 70 10.83 3.70 -4.25
C PRO A 70 9.73 3.21 -3.30
N VAL A 71 9.09 2.09 -3.63
CA VAL A 71 8.10 1.43 -2.78
C VAL A 71 8.39 -0.05 -2.68
N THR A 72 8.60 -0.53 -1.47
CA THR A 72 8.75 -1.96 -1.16
C THR A 72 7.49 -2.48 -0.48
N CYS A 73 6.77 -3.40 -1.11
CA CYS A 73 5.67 -4.12 -0.48
C CYS A 73 6.22 -5.36 0.22
N VAL A 74 5.92 -5.54 1.50
CA VAL A 74 6.27 -6.74 2.28
C VAL A 74 4.96 -7.45 2.64
N HIS A 75 4.83 -8.72 2.28
CA HIS A 75 3.56 -9.43 2.35
C HIS A 75 3.73 -10.92 2.67
N GLY A 76 2.98 -11.44 3.63
CA GLY A 76 3.00 -12.85 4.01
C GLY A 76 2.15 -13.73 3.08
N THR A 77 2.65 -14.89 2.65
CA THR A 77 1.89 -15.75 1.72
C THR A 77 0.70 -16.45 2.35
N ALA A 78 0.57 -16.42 3.69
CA ALA A 78 -0.56 -16.98 4.43
C ALA A 78 -1.50 -15.89 4.97
N ASP A 79 -1.37 -14.66 4.49
CA ASP A 79 -2.30 -13.58 4.79
C ASP A 79 -3.72 -13.92 4.30
N ARG A 80 -4.66 -13.98 5.24
CA ARG A 80 -6.09 -14.27 4.97
C ARG A 80 -6.94 -13.00 5.05
N ASN A 81 -6.35 -11.87 5.42
CA ASN A 81 -7.04 -10.62 5.65
C ASN A 81 -6.92 -9.72 4.42
N VAL A 82 -5.73 -9.65 3.83
CA VAL A 82 -5.45 -8.93 2.59
C VAL A 82 -4.82 -9.91 1.60
N PRO A 83 -5.43 -10.15 0.44
CA PRO A 83 -4.85 -11.01 -0.57
C PRO A 83 -3.49 -10.49 -1.04
N LEU A 84 -2.50 -11.39 -1.17
CA LEU A 84 -1.17 -11.11 -1.72
C LEU A 84 -1.22 -10.40 -3.08
N THR A 85 -2.28 -10.62 -3.86
CA THR A 85 -2.51 -9.97 -5.15
C THR A 85 -2.51 -8.44 -5.07
N GLN A 86 -2.91 -7.83 -3.94
CA GLN A 86 -2.83 -6.37 -3.75
C GLN A 86 -1.39 -5.87 -3.87
N SER A 87 -0.42 -6.58 -3.28
CA SER A 87 0.99 -6.20 -3.33
C SER A 87 1.65 -6.61 -4.65
N VAL A 88 1.26 -7.74 -5.23
CA VAL A 88 1.75 -8.20 -6.54
C VAL A 88 1.38 -7.21 -7.64
N GLU A 89 0.10 -6.89 -7.78
CA GLU A 89 -0.37 -6.02 -8.86
C GLU A 89 0.10 -4.58 -8.66
N PHE A 90 0.12 -4.07 -7.42
CA PHE A 90 0.66 -2.74 -7.16
C PHE A 90 2.14 -2.64 -7.51
N ALA A 91 2.99 -3.57 -7.05
CA ALA A 91 4.42 -3.52 -7.34
C ALA A 91 4.70 -3.68 -8.85
N ARG A 92 3.85 -4.42 -9.58
CA ARG A 92 3.90 -4.51 -11.04
C ARG A 92 3.52 -3.18 -11.70
N ALA A 93 2.39 -2.58 -11.29
CA ALA A 93 1.91 -1.31 -11.81
C ALA A 93 2.91 -0.17 -11.54
N ALA A 94 3.51 -0.13 -10.35
CA ALA A 94 4.52 0.86 -9.96
C ALA A 94 5.72 0.81 -10.92
N ARG A 95 6.27 -0.38 -11.16
CA ARG A 95 7.37 -0.58 -12.12
C ARG A 95 6.98 -0.17 -13.53
N ALA A 96 5.77 -0.52 -13.98
CA ALA A 96 5.27 -0.15 -15.29
C ALA A 96 5.11 1.38 -15.45
N ALA A 97 4.78 2.08 -14.36
CA ALA A 97 4.69 3.54 -14.32
C ALA A 97 6.06 4.25 -14.18
N GLY A 98 7.14 3.50 -13.95
CA GLY A 98 8.51 4.03 -13.81
C GLY A 98 9.01 4.19 -12.37
N ASP A 99 8.23 3.80 -11.36
CA ASP A 99 8.68 3.81 -9.97
C ASP A 99 9.53 2.56 -9.65
N PRO A 100 10.50 2.67 -8.72
CA PRO A 100 11.19 1.51 -8.17
C PRO A 100 10.28 0.71 -7.23
N GLY A 101 9.40 -0.11 -7.82
CA GLY A 101 8.56 -1.06 -7.07
C GLY A 101 9.34 -2.32 -6.69
N GLU A 102 9.19 -2.79 -5.45
CA GLU A 102 9.71 -4.06 -4.94
C GLU A 102 8.58 -4.86 -4.27
N LEU A 103 8.64 -6.19 -4.36
CA LEU A 103 7.79 -7.09 -3.59
C LEU A 103 8.66 -8.09 -2.84
N VAL A 104 8.49 -8.15 -1.52
CA VAL A 104 9.09 -9.14 -0.63
C VAL A 104 7.97 -10.05 -0.12
N THR A 105 7.96 -11.30 -0.56
CA THR A 105 7.03 -12.32 -0.08
C THR A 105 7.64 -13.12 1.06
N LEU A 106 6.87 -13.33 2.13
CA LEU A 106 7.30 -14.10 3.30
C LEU A 106 6.48 -15.39 3.39
N ALA A 107 7.12 -16.53 3.15
CA ALA A 107 6.45 -17.82 3.10
C ALA A 107 5.81 -18.19 4.45
N GLY A 108 4.53 -18.56 4.44
CA GLY A 108 3.79 -19.03 5.62
C GLY A 108 3.45 -17.94 6.65
N VAL A 109 3.83 -16.69 6.40
CA VAL A 109 3.60 -15.56 7.31
C VAL A 109 2.16 -15.05 7.14
N ASP A 110 1.49 -14.79 8.25
CA ASP A 110 0.14 -14.21 8.30
C ASP A 110 0.16 -12.67 8.23
N HIS A 111 -1.03 -12.07 8.29
CA HIS A 111 -1.23 -10.63 8.19
C HIS A 111 -0.56 -9.83 9.32
N PHE A 112 -0.65 -10.32 10.56
CA PHE A 112 -0.31 -9.55 11.76
C PHE A 112 1.15 -9.69 12.17
N ALA A 113 1.82 -10.77 11.76
CA ALA A 113 3.23 -10.96 12.00
C ALA A 113 4.08 -9.77 11.49
N LEU A 114 3.67 -9.11 10.39
CA LEU A 114 4.41 -7.97 9.85
C LEU A 114 4.51 -6.77 10.78
N ILE A 115 3.61 -6.63 11.76
CA ILE A 115 3.57 -5.51 12.72
C ILE A 115 3.98 -5.92 14.13
N ASP A 116 4.23 -7.20 14.37
CA ASP A 116 4.70 -7.71 15.65
C ASP A 116 6.23 -7.59 15.72
N PRO A 117 6.77 -6.70 16.59
CA PRO A 117 8.21 -6.44 16.68
C PRO A 117 9.07 -7.65 17.04
N GLU A 118 8.50 -8.70 17.62
CA GLU A 118 9.23 -9.88 18.04
C GLU A 118 9.48 -10.86 16.87
N THR A 119 8.75 -10.69 15.76
CA THR A 119 8.80 -11.62 14.63
C THR A 119 9.95 -11.35 13.66
N GLU A 120 10.30 -12.38 12.88
CA GLU A 120 11.17 -12.21 11.72
C GLU A 120 10.52 -11.32 10.65
N ALA A 121 9.20 -11.41 10.47
CA ALA A 121 8.48 -10.63 9.46
C ALA A 121 8.64 -9.12 9.67
N TRP A 122 8.58 -8.66 10.93
CA TRP A 122 8.90 -7.28 11.29
C TRP A 122 10.34 -6.89 10.94
N ARG A 123 11.33 -7.74 11.26
CA ARG A 123 12.73 -7.50 10.89
C ARG A 123 12.91 -7.31 9.38
N ARG A 124 12.19 -8.09 8.55
CA ARG A 124 12.19 -7.90 7.08
C ARG A 124 11.67 -6.54 6.65
N CYS A 125 10.70 -5.97 7.36
CA CYS A 125 10.23 -4.60 7.12
C CYS A 125 11.30 -3.57 7.52
N GLN A 126 11.98 -3.76 8.66
CA GLN A 126 13.08 -2.88 9.07
C GLN A 126 14.24 -2.91 8.08
N ASP A 127 14.64 -4.10 7.60
CA ASP A 127 15.67 -4.24 6.57
C ASP A 127 15.31 -3.47 5.30
N ALA A 128 14.04 -3.51 4.89
CA ALA A 128 13.57 -2.74 3.74
C ALA A 128 13.68 -1.23 3.99
N VAL A 129 13.37 -0.75 5.20
CA VAL A 129 13.58 0.65 5.58
C VAL A 129 15.06 1.02 5.51
N MET A 130 15.95 0.21 6.07
CA MET A 130 17.39 0.48 6.08
C MET A 130 17.96 0.54 4.65
N ARG A 131 17.55 -0.37 3.76
CA ARG A 131 17.91 -0.33 2.34
C ARG A 131 17.49 0.98 1.66
N LEU A 132 16.29 1.48 1.94
CA LEU A 132 15.81 2.75 1.39
C LEU A 132 16.64 3.96 1.87
N LEU A 133 17.23 3.86 3.06
CA LEU A 133 18.12 4.86 3.64
C LEU A 133 19.59 4.70 3.17
N GLY A 134 19.92 3.62 2.45
CA GLY A 134 21.27 3.35 1.97
C GLY A 134 22.18 2.68 3.01
N HIS A 135 21.59 1.99 3.99
CA HIS A 135 22.27 1.19 5.00
C HIS A 135 22.13 -0.31 4.74
#